data_AF-A0A7X8D9U8-F1
#
_entry.id   AF-A0A7X8D9U8-F1
#
_cell.length_a   1.000
_cell.length_b   1.000
_cell.length_c   1.000
_cell.angle_alpha   90.00
_cell.angle_beta   90.00
_cell.angle_gamma   90.00
#
_symmetry.space_group_name_H-M   'P 1'
#
loop_
_entity.id
_entity.type
_entity.pdbx_description
1 polymer ?
#
loop_
_entity_poly.entity_id
_entity_poly.type
_entity_poly.pdbx_seq_one_letter_code
_entity_poly.pdbx_strand_id
1 'polypeptide(L)' 'MIERFLSYSLKHNRKIKAIWTEDDNIKHGNITVTEIGDDYFCFTQGRKKTATRLEKACILSLGYARGDSGETDRDIKDD' A
#
# COMPACT_ATOMS: atom_id res chain seq x y z
N MET A 1 7.12 -7.46 -9.14
CA MET A 1 6.05 -8.07 -8.30
C MET A 1 5.36 -7.02 -7.42
N ILE A 2 6.12 -6.18 -6.72
CA ILE A 2 5.60 -5.08 -5.87
C ILE A 2 4.75 -4.07 -6.65
N GLU A 3 5.12 -3.73 -7.88
CA GLU A 3 4.40 -2.71 -8.66
C GLU A 3 2.97 -3.09 -9.00
N ARG A 4 2.72 -4.37 -9.31
CA ARG A 4 1.39 -4.87 -9.61
C ARG A 4 0.48 -4.79 -8.37
N PHE A 5 1.06 -5.08 -7.19
CA PHE A 5 0.37 -4.96 -5.91
C PHE A 5 0.06 -3.50 -5.56
N LEU A 6 1.04 -2.61 -5.68
CA LEU A 6 0.84 -1.18 -5.43
C LEU A 6 -0.19 -0.59 -6.40
N SER A 7 -0.11 -0.93 -7.69
CA SER A 7 -1.04 -0.44 -8.72
C SER A 7 -2.47 -0.88 -8.43
N TYR A 8 -2.65 -2.14 -8.02
CA TYR A 8 -3.96 -2.64 -7.59
C TYR A 8 -4.47 -1.88 -6.36
N SER A 9 -3.62 -1.70 -5.36
CA SER A 9 -3.95 -0.96 -4.14
C SER A 9 -4.36 0.48 -4.44
N LEU A 10 -3.64 1.16 -5.34
CA LEU A 10 -3.93 2.52 -5.79
C LEU A 10 -5.27 2.59 -6.51
N LYS A 11 -5.50 1.70 -7.49
CA LYS A 11 -6.74 1.68 -8.28
C LYS A 11 -7.99 1.43 -7.43
N HIS A 12 -7.87 0.57 -6.42
CA HIS A 12 -8.99 0.19 -5.55
C HIS A 12 -9.00 0.91 -4.20
N ASN A 13 -8.12 1.91 -4.02
CA ASN A 13 -7.95 2.66 -2.77
C ASN A 13 -7.84 1.75 -1.52
N ARG A 14 -7.16 0.61 -1.68
CA ARG A 14 -7.03 -0.40 -0.61
C ARG A 14 -5.95 0.01 0.38
N LYS A 15 -6.19 -0.32 1.65
CA LYS A 15 -5.24 -0.11 2.72
C LYS A 15 -4.31 -1.31 2.83
N ILE A 16 -3.02 -1.06 2.78
CA ILE A 16 -1.99 -2.10 2.84
C ILE A 16 -1.15 -1.92 4.10
N LYS A 17 -0.70 -3.02 4.69
CA LYS A 17 0.31 -3.02 5.73
C LYS A 17 1.68 -3.07 5.07
N ALA A 18 2.49 -2.06 5.33
CA ALA A 18 3.85 -1.94 4.82
C ALA A 18 4.86 -2.01 5.97
N ILE A 19 6.03 -2.56 5.66
CA ILE A 19 7.24 -2.48 6.47
C ILE A 19 8.33 -1.91 5.57
N TRP A 20 8.96 -0.83 6.00
CA TRP A 20 9.98 -0.12 5.23
C TRP A 20 11.08 0.42 6.14
N THR A 21 12.19 0.82 5.54
CA THR A 21 13.29 1.49 6.23
C THR A 21 13.22 3.00 6.02
N GLU A 22 13.40 3.77 7.08
CA GLU A 22 13.46 5.23 7.09
C GLU A 22 14.49 5.65 8.14
N ASP A 23 15.51 6.44 7.76
CA ASP A 23 16.59 6.89 8.64
C ASP A 23 17.23 5.75 9.46
N ASP A 24 17.60 4.66 8.79
CA ASP A 24 18.18 3.43 9.39
C ASP A 24 17.23 2.68 10.36
N ASN A 25 16.00 3.17 10.53
CA ASN A 25 15.00 2.54 11.39
C ASN A 25 13.99 1.74 10.57
N ILE A 26 13.62 0.56 11.08
CA ILE A 26 12.51 -0.21 10.53
C ILE A 26 11.20 0.40 11.01
N LYS A 27 10.41 0.91 10.07
CA LYS A 27 9.05 1.40 10.28
C LYS A 27 8.06 0.37 9.78
N HIS A 28 6.90 0.33 10.42
CA HIS A 28 5.77 -0.45 9.94
C HIS A 28 4.47 0.30 10.16
N GLY A 29 3.49 0.09 9.28
CA GLY A 29 2.21 0.77 9.40
C GLY A 29 1.24 0.43 8.30
N ASN A 30 -0.01 0.86 8.50
CA ASN A 30 -1.03 0.79 7.46
C ASN A 30 -0.97 2.05 6.62
N ILE A 31 -0.78 1.88 5.31
CA ILE A 31 -0.64 2.96 4.36
C ILE A 31 -1.67 2.81 3.24
N THR A 32 -2.01 3.93 2.62
CA THR A 32 -2.83 3.98 1.41
C THR A 32 -2.01 4.64 0.31
N VAL A 33 -1.76 3.91 -0.77
CA VAL A 33 -0.99 4.40 -1.92
C VAL A 33 -1.79 5.46 -2.65
N THR A 34 -1.18 6.60 -2.95
CA THR A 34 -1.81 7.73 -3.64
C THR A 34 -1.18 8.03 -5.01
N GLU A 35 0.06 7.62 -5.22
CA GLU A 35 0.77 7.79 -6.49
C GLU A 35 1.84 6.71 -6.64
N ILE A 36 2.16 6.30 -7.87
CA ILE A 36 3.25 5.38 -8.19
C ILE A 36 4.07 6.01 -9.31
N GLY A 37 5.37 6.17 -9.07
CA GLY A 37 6.36 6.51 -10.09
C GLY A 37 7.24 5.30 -10.43
N ASP A 38 8.31 5.53 -11.19
CA ASP A 38 9.21 4.47 -11.65
C ASP A 38 9.96 3.77 -10.51
N ASP A 39 10.59 4.52 -9.62
CA ASP A 39 11.35 3.94 -8.48
C ASP A 39 10.73 4.26 -7.11
N TYR A 40 9.64 5.03 -7.09
CA TYR A 40 9.02 5.48 -5.85
C TYR A 40 7.51 5.30 -5.87
N PHE A 41 6.91 5.44 -4.71
CA PHE A 41 5.46 5.62 -4.59
C PHE A 41 5.17 6.61 -3.46
N CYS A 42 4.01 7.26 -3.54
CA CYS A 42 3.52 8.14 -2.50
C CYS A 42 2.40 7.43 -1.74
N PHE A 43 2.34 7.65 -0.43
CA PHE A 43 1.31 7.08 0.41
C PHE A 43 0.88 8.04 1.50
N THR A 44 -0.31 7.79 2.05
CA THR A 44 -0.82 8.46 3.24
C THR A 44 -0.94 7.46 4.40
N GLN A 45 -0.79 7.96 5.62
CA GLN A 45 -0.91 7.14 6.84
C GLN A 45 -2.09 7.58 7.69
N GLY A 46 -2.95 6.63 8.07
CA GLY A 46 -4.08 6.89 8.97
C GLY A 46 -5.03 7.95 8.41
N ARG A 47 -5.23 9.05 9.16
CA ARG A 47 -6.05 10.22 8.74
C ARG A 47 -5.22 11.38 8.20
N LYS A 48 -3.89 11.24 8.10
CA LYS A 48 -3.03 12.31 7.59
C LYS A 48 -3.24 12.45 6.09
N LYS A 49 -3.57 13.66 5.63
CA LYS A 49 -3.70 14.00 4.21
C LYS A 49 -2.37 14.30 3.54
N THR A 50 -1.29 14.43 4.31
CA THR A 50 0.06 14.63 3.76
C THR A 50 0.55 13.34 3.15
N ALA A 51 0.78 13.35 1.84
CA ALA A 51 1.40 12.25 1.13
C ALA A 51 2.90 12.23 1.44
N THR A 52 3.40 11.07 1.83
CA THR A 52 4.82 10.80 2.03
C THR A 52 5.34 10.00 0.84
N ARG A 53 6.49 10.40 0.31
CA ARG A 53 7.19 9.68 -0.75
C ARG A 53 8.14 8.65 -0.16
N LEU A 54 8.17 7.46 -0.73
CA LEU A 54 9.08 6.39 -0.35
C LEU A 54 9.60 5.65 -1.59
N GLU A 55 10.89 5.37 -1.58
CA GLU A 55 11.55 4.59 -2.61
C GLU A 55 11.13 3.12 -2.48
N LYS A 56 10.85 2.48 -3.62
CA LYS A 56 10.46 1.07 -3.67
C LYS A 56 11.58 0.18 -3.09
N ALA A 57 12.84 0.60 -3.21
CA ALA A 57 14.00 -0.07 -2.63
C ALA A 57 13.99 -0.13 -1.09
N CYS A 58 13.37 0.84 -0.42
CA CYS A 58 13.27 0.88 1.05
C CYS A 58 12.17 -0.05 1.60
N ILE A 59 11.39 -0.69 0.73
CA ILE A 59 10.32 -1.61 1.13
C ILE A 59 10.92 -2.96 1.51
N LEU A 60 10.67 -3.38 2.75
CA LEU A 60 11.04 -4.70 3.23
C LEU A 60 9.90 -5.70 3.02
N SER A 61 8.65 -5.26 3.21
CA SER A 61 7.48 -6.13 3.04
C SER A 61 6.20 -5.33 2.81
N LEU A 62 5.28 -5.93 2.04
CA LEU A 62 3.94 -5.42 1.79
C LEU A 62 2.92 -6.55 1.94
N GLY A 63 1.77 -6.24 2.52
CA GLY A 63 0.63 -7.15 2.58
C GLY A 63 -0.66 -6.38 2.80
N TYR A 64 -1.82 -7.04 2.71
CA TYR A 64 -3.08 -6.42 3.07
C TYR A 64 -3.19 -6.25 4.60
N ALA A 65 -3.83 -5.17 5.05
CA ALA A 65 -4.00 -4.92 6.47
C ALA A 65 -4.97 -5.93 7.11
N ARG A 66 -4.73 -6.34 8.37
CA ARG A 66 -5.54 -7.35 9.07
C ARG A 66 -6.98 -6.83 9.26
N GLY A 67 -7.98 -7.54 8.70
CA GLY A 67 -9.39 -7.11 8.63
C GLY A 67 -9.80 -6.56 7.25
N ASP A 68 -8.84 -6.24 6.38
CA ASP A 68 -9.01 -6.06 4.94
C ASP A 68 -8.59 -7.42 4.32
N SER A 69 -9.52 -8.39 4.28
CA SER A 69 -9.21 -9.80 3.99
C SER A 69 -8.67 -10.07 2.58
N GLY A 70 -8.37 -9.06 1.76
CA GLY A 70 -8.15 -9.26 0.34
C GLY A 70 -9.33 -10.02 -0.27
N GLU A 71 -10.54 -9.80 0.24
CA GLU A 71 -11.75 -10.29 -0.41
C GLU A 71 -11.80 -9.62 -1.78
N THR A 72 -11.37 -10.41 -2.75
CA THR A 72 -11.76 -10.24 -4.13
C THR A 72 -13.26 -10.29 -4.09
N ASP A 73 -13.89 -9.18 -4.43
CA ASP A 73 -15.33 -9.00 -4.57
C ASP A 73 -15.99 -10.31 -5.00
N ARG A 74 -16.57 -11.03 -4.02
CA ARG A 74 -17.52 -12.11 -4.28
C ARG A 74 -18.90 -11.47 -4.30
N ASP A 75 -19.14 -10.58 -5.25
CA ASP A 75 -20.50 -10.22 -5.68
C ASP A 75 -20.56 -10.24 -7.21
N ILE A 76 -20.13 -11.37 -7.80
CA ILE A 76 -20.76 -11.80 -9.05
C ILE A 76 -22.12 -12.33 -8.62
N LYS A 77 -23.12 -11.45 -8.65
CA LYS A 77 -24.53 -11.86 -8.74
C LYS A 77 -24.68 -12.66 -10.03
N ASP A 78 -24.74 -13.98 -9.87
CA ASP A 78 -25.34 -14.87 -10.87
C ASP A 78 -26.86 -14.76 -10.67
N ASP A 79 -27.56 -14.30 -11.71
CA ASP A 79 -29.03 -14.25 -11.82
C ASP A 79 -29.56 -15.60 -12.31
#